data_AF-A0AAJ2RCH8-F1
#
_entry.id   AF-A0AAJ2RCH8-F1
#
_cell.length_a   1.000
_cell.length_b   1.000
_cell.length_c   1.000
_cell.angle_alpha   90.00
_cell.angle_beta   90.00
_cell.angle_gamma   90.00
#
_symmetry.space_group_name_H-M   'P 1'
#
loop_
_entity.id
_entity.type
_entity.pdbx_description
1 polymer ?
#
loop_
_entity_poly.entity_id
_entity_poly.type
_entity_poly.pdbx_seq_one_letter_code
_entity_poly.pdbx_strand_id
1 'polypeptide(L)'
;MKERADIMLAGARWGEIDRDAGTWTIPSGRRRGGGAGHVITLTPPVLALLTGLENHTLQSAQSRPSMWLFAGLDDNNQPVDARSILLAHAQVFGPQSAYLPLRVRLLFSVLAEYQGFSADTIAYTLSSTDPATQCRYFVLPTGRHRALMEWWGNYLKQQPARRATVATYD
;
A
#
# COMPACT_ATOMS: atom_id res chain seq x y z
N MET A 1 17.31 11.91 -9.27
CA MET A 1 15.96 11.50 -9.70
C MET A 1 15.28 10.84 -8.50
N LYS A 2 14.48 11.60 -7.73
CA LYS A 2 13.92 11.16 -6.44
C LYS A 2 12.85 10.08 -6.66
N GLU A 3 13.09 8.93 -6.08
CA GLU A 3 12.21 7.77 -6.03
C GLU A 3 10.87 8.15 -5.38
N ARG A 4 9.74 7.94 -6.07
CA ARG A 4 8.39 8.16 -5.53
C ARG A 4 7.60 6.86 -5.55
N ALA A 5 7.86 5.97 -4.59
CA ALA A 5 6.98 4.82 -4.32
C ALA A 5 5.55 5.29 -3.96
N ASP A 6 5.46 6.52 -3.47
CA ASP A 6 4.28 7.23 -2.98
C ASP A 6 3.23 7.53 -4.07
N ILE A 7 3.61 7.47 -5.36
CA ILE A 7 2.68 7.71 -6.49
C ILE A 7 1.61 6.60 -6.60
N MET A 8 1.97 5.34 -6.29
CA MET A 8 1.04 4.22 -6.47
C MET A 8 -0.14 4.30 -5.50
N LEU A 9 0.16 4.64 -4.25
CA LEU A 9 -0.85 4.76 -3.18
C LEU A 9 -1.67 6.04 -3.33
N ALA A 10 -1.04 7.17 -3.66
CA ALA A 10 -1.73 8.43 -3.92
C ALA A 10 -2.78 8.30 -5.02
N GLY A 11 -2.43 7.61 -6.11
CA GLY A 11 -3.34 7.40 -7.24
C GLY A 11 -4.34 6.26 -7.05
N ALA A 12 -4.36 5.53 -5.92
CA ALA A 12 -5.23 4.36 -5.76
C ALA A 12 -6.72 4.73 -5.94
N ARG A 13 -7.49 3.85 -6.59
CA ARG A 13 -8.93 4.07 -6.86
C ARG A 13 -9.79 2.98 -6.25
N TRP A 14 -11.02 3.33 -5.88
CA TRP A 14 -11.98 2.36 -5.35
C TRP A 14 -12.29 1.23 -6.34
N GLY A 15 -12.39 1.54 -7.64
CA GLY A 15 -12.62 0.54 -8.69
C GLY A 15 -11.45 -0.43 -8.95
N GLU A 16 -10.30 -0.25 -8.28
CA GLU A 16 -9.16 -1.16 -8.36
C GLU A 16 -9.19 -2.24 -7.27
N ILE A 17 -10.10 -2.11 -6.29
CA ILE A 17 -10.23 -2.99 -5.13
C ILE A 17 -11.36 -3.99 -5.38
N ASP A 18 -11.01 -5.28 -5.38
CA ASP A 18 -11.97 -6.38 -5.32
C ASP A 18 -12.02 -6.90 -3.88
N ARG A 19 -13.12 -6.59 -3.18
CA ARG A 19 -13.31 -6.97 -1.77
C ARG A 19 -13.63 -8.45 -1.60
N ASP A 20 -14.33 -9.05 -2.55
CA ASP A 20 -14.73 -10.45 -2.50
C ASP A 20 -13.51 -11.35 -2.74
N ALA A 21 -12.68 -10.99 -3.72
CA ALA A 21 -11.41 -11.66 -3.97
C ALA A 21 -10.31 -11.27 -2.96
N GLY A 22 -10.48 -10.17 -2.22
CA GLY A 22 -9.47 -9.62 -1.32
C GLY A 22 -8.22 -9.18 -2.07
N THR A 23 -8.38 -8.42 -3.16
CA THR A 23 -7.25 -7.98 -4.00
C THR A 23 -7.32 -6.50 -4.36
N TRP A 24 -6.15 -5.92 -4.60
CA TRP A 24 -5.98 -4.61 -5.23
C TRP A 24 -5.18 -4.77 -6.50
N THR A 25 -5.75 -4.38 -7.64
CA THR A 25 -5.09 -4.42 -8.94
C THR A 25 -4.52 -3.06 -9.29
N ILE A 26 -3.20 -2.92 -9.22
CA ILE A 26 -2.49 -1.72 -9.68
C ILE A 26 -2.38 -1.79 -11.21
N PRO A 27 -2.94 -0.82 -11.96
CA PRO A 27 -2.88 -0.84 -13.42
C PRO A 27 -1.45 -0.62 -13.92
N SER A 28 -1.16 -1.21 -15.09
CA SER A 28 0.14 -1.16 -15.78
C SER A 28 0.73 0.26 -15.86
N GLY A 29 -0.09 1.26 -16.20
CA GLY A 29 0.31 2.65 -16.34
C GLY A 29 0.75 3.34 -15.05
N ARG A 30 0.46 2.77 -13.87
CA ARG A 30 0.90 3.30 -12.56
C ARG A 30 2.09 2.55 -11.98
N ARG A 31 2.45 1.40 -12.57
CA ARG A 31 3.58 0.59 -12.11
C ARG A 31 4.90 1.18 -12.61
N ARG A 32 5.90 1.27 -11.74
CA ARG A 32 7.26 1.65 -12.13
C ARG A 32 7.82 0.56 -13.06
N GLY A 33 8.44 0.98 -14.18
CA GLY A 33 9.04 0.06 -15.15
C GLY A 33 8.08 -0.52 -16.19
N GLY A 34 6.81 -0.09 -16.24
CA GLY A 34 5.81 -0.59 -17.20
C GLY A 34 5.46 -2.07 -16.96
N GLY A 35 4.82 -2.73 -17.93
CA GLY A 35 4.45 -4.16 -17.85
C GLY A 35 3.00 -4.42 -17.40
N ALA A 36 2.63 -5.68 -17.21
CA ALA A 36 1.27 -6.08 -16.82
C ALA A 36 0.83 -5.45 -15.48
N GLY A 37 -0.48 -5.34 -15.27
CA GLY A 37 -1.04 -4.93 -13.99
C GLY A 37 -0.56 -5.83 -12.86
N HIS A 38 -0.39 -5.26 -11.66
CA HIS A 38 0.09 -5.99 -10.48
C HIS A 38 -1.05 -6.22 -9.51
N VAL A 39 -1.21 -7.45 -9.04
CA VAL A 39 -2.27 -7.81 -8.07
C VAL A 39 -1.64 -7.96 -6.69
N ILE A 40 -2.15 -7.18 -5.74
CA ILE A 40 -1.77 -7.24 -4.33
C ILE A 40 -2.88 -7.94 -3.56
N THR A 41 -2.54 -8.96 -2.77
CA THR A 41 -3.49 -9.56 -1.84
C THR A 41 -3.73 -8.64 -0.65
N LEU A 42 -5.00 -8.34 -0.38
CA LEU A 42 -5.45 -7.56 0.76
C LEU A 42 -5.83 -8.51 1.89
N THR A 43 -5.26 -8.28 3.07
CA THR A 43 -5.55 -9.09 4.24
C THR A 43 -6.83 -8.62 4.94
N PRO A 44 -7.48 -9.46 5.76
CA PRO A 44 -8.65 -9.07 6.54
C PRO A 44 -8.51 -7.74 7.31
N PRO A 45 -7.40 -7.44 8.03
CA PRO A 45 -7.24 -6.14 8.67
C PRO A 45 -7.19 -4.96 7.68
N VAL A 46 -6.60 -5.16 6.49
CA VAL A 46 -6.60 -4.10 5.45
C VAL A 46 -8.01 -3.87 4.91
N LEU A 47 -8.78 -4.94 4.67
CA LEU A 47 -10.18 -4.82 4.25
C LEU A 47 -11.04 -4.09 5.29
N ALA A 48 -10.79 -4.33 6.58
CA ALA A 48 -11.45 -3.60 7.67
C ALA A 48 -11.09 -2.10 7.66
N LEU A 49 -9.81 -1.75 7.43
CA LEU A 49 -9.39 -0.35 7.28
C LEU A 49 -10.05 0.32 6.07
N LEU A 50 -10.16 -0.39 4.95
CA LEU A 50 -10.82 0.12 3.73
C LEU A 50 -12.30 0.40 3.96
N THR A 51 -12.98 -0.42 4.77
CA THR A 51 -14.38 -0.18 5.14
C THR A 51 -14.52 1.12 5.94
N GLY A 52 -13.61 1.39 6.89
CA GLY A 52 -13.58 2.65 7.62
C GLY A 52 -13.29 3.85 6.72
N LEU A 53 -12.32 3.71 5.81
CA LEU A 53 -11.92 4.77 4.87
C LEU A 53 -13.05 5.14 3.89
N GLU A 54 -13.83 4.15 3.45
CA GLU A 54 -14.98 4.36 2.56
C GLU A 54 -16.03 5.28 3.20
N ASN A 55 -16.33 5.07 4.49
CA ASN A 55 -17.26 5.92 5.23
C ASN A 55 -16.79 7.39 5.28
N HIS A 56 -15.48 7.65 5.26
CA HIS A 56 -14.94 9.01 5.24
C HIS A 56 -14.87 9.63 3.85
N THR A 57 -14.64 8.84 2.80
CA THR A 57 -14.35 9.32 1.44
C THR A 57 -15.56 9.29 0.51
N LEU A 58 -16.51 8.37 0.72
CA LEU A 58 -17.73 8.23 -0.09
C LEU A 58 -19.00 8.79 0.58
N GLN A 59 -19.01 8.95 1.92
CA GLN A 59 -20.21 9.33 2.67
C GLN A 59 -20.13 10.71 3.36
N SER A 60 -19.11 11.52 3.08
CA SER A 60 -19.05 12.89 3.61
C SER A 60 -20.26 13.70 3.13
N ALA A 61 -21.06 14.21 4.09
CA ALA A 61 -22.32 14.91 3.87
C ALA A 61 -22.21 16.19 3.02
N GLN A 62 -21.00 16.64 2.71
CA GLN A 62 -20.73 17.86 1.94
C GLN A 62 -20.04 17.62 0.57
N SER A 63 -19.63 16.37 0.25
CA SER A 63 -18.81 16.10 -0.95
C SER A 63 -19.35 14.92 -1.77
N ARG A 64 -19.44 15.11 -3.10
CA ARG A 64 -19.77 14.05 -4.07
C ARG A 64 -18.81 12.86 -3.90
N PRO A 65 -19.25 11.60 -4.01
CA PRO A 65 -18.37 10.43 -3.83
C PRO A 65 -17.14 10.49 -4.74
N SER A 66 -15.95 10.23 -4.17
CA SER A 66 -14.69 10.22 -4.90
C SER A 66 -14.45 8.87 -5.59
N MET A 67 -13.81 8.88 -6.75
CA MET A 67 -13.25 7.65 -7.32
C MET A 67 -11.91 7.26 -6.66
N TRP A 68 -11.25 8.17 -5.96
CA TRP A 68 -9.94 7.97 -5.35
C TRP A 68 -10.07 7.39 -3.96
N LEU A 69 -9.16 6.46 -3.63
CA LEU A 69 -9.06 5.84 -2.33
C LEU A 69 -8.63 6.87 -1.26
N PHE A 70 -7.68 7.71 -1.62
CA PHE A 70 -7.27 8.88 -0.85
C PHE A 70 -7.50 10.10 -1.73
N ALA A 71 -8.60 10.81 -1.47
CA ALA A 71 -8.93 12.01 -2.22
C ALA A 71 -8.17 13.24 -1.72
N GLY A 72 -8.02 14.23 -2.61
CA GLY A 72 -7.50 15.53 -2.25
C GLY A 72 -8.38 16.22 -1.21
N LEU A 73 -7.74 16.90 -0.25
CA LEU A 73 -8.45 17.65 0.79
C LEU A 73 -9.23 18.83 0.22
N ASP A 74 -8.67 19.50 -0.79
CA ASP A 74 -9.27 20.69 -1.42
C ASP A 74 -10.17 20.34 -2.62
N ASP A 75 -9.87 19.27 -3.34
CA ASP A 75 -10.65 18.79 -4.50
C ASP A 75 -10.78 17.27 -4.49
N ASN A 76 -12.02 16.80 -4.27
CA ASN A 76 -12.35 15.38 -4.19
C ASN A 76 -12.27 14.65 -5.55
N ASN A 77 -12.14 15.38 -6.67
CA ASN A 77 -11.92 14.82 -7.99
C ASN A 77 -10.44 14.53 -8.29
N GLN A 78 -9.54 14.97 -7.41
CA GLN A 78 -8.11 14.73 -7.52
C GLN A 78 -7.64 13.71 -6.47
N PRO A 79 -6.59 12.93 -6.75
CA PRO A 79 -5.96 12.13 -5.73
C PRO A 79 -5.28 13.03 -4.70
N VAL A 80 -5.08 12.51 -3.49
CA VAL A 80 -4.22 13.14 -2.50
C VAL A 80 -2.83 13.38 -3.09
N ASP A 81 -2.22 14.51 -2.78
CA ASP A 81 -0.85 14.75 -3.22
C ASP A 81 0.14 13.84 -2.47
N ALA A 82 1.23 13.46 -3.12
CA ALA A 82 2.23 12.57 -2.52
C ALA A 82 2.89 13.16 -1.26
N ARG A 83 2.97 14.50 -1.14
CA ARG A 83 3.56 15.16 0.02
C ARG A 83 2.64 15.02 1.24
N SER A 84 1.33 15.08 1.07
CA SER A 84 0.34 14.84 2.12
C SER A 84 0.43 13.43 2.70
N ILE A 85 0.69 12.41 1.86
CA ILE A 85 1.00 11.05 2.35
C ILE A 85 2.28 11.03 3.19
N LEU A 86 3.34 11.68 2.72
CA LEU A 86 4.60 11.76 3.46
C LEU A 86 4.45 12.50 4.80
N LEU A 87 3.65 13.56 4.84
CA LEU A 87 3.32 14.30 6.06
C LEU A 87 2.50 13.46 7.03
N ALA A 88 1.49 12.72 6.54
CA ALA A 88 0.72 11.80 7.37
C ALA A 88 1.63 10.72 7.99
N HIS A 89 2.58 10.18 7.22
CA HIS A 89 3.61 9.28 7.77
C HIS A 89 4.48 9.98 8.84
N ALA A 90 4.94 11.20 8.58
CA ALA A 90 5.73 11.98 9.54
C ALA A 90 4.98 12.26 10.84
N GLN A 91 3.66 12.47 10.79
CA GLN A 91 2.84 12.65 11.98
C GLN A 91 2.75 11.38 12.84
N VAL A 92 2.63 10.21 12.21
CA VAL A 92 2.49 8.93 12.93
C VAL A 92 3.82 8.40 13.45
N PHE A 93 4.89 8.54 12.67
CA PHE A 93 6.19 7.92 12.96
C PHE A 93 7.27 8.91 13.40
N GLY A 94 7.00 10.22 13.37
CA GLY A 94 7.86 11.31 13.80
C GLY A 94 8.54 12.06 12.64
N PRO A 95 9.04 13.30 12.89
CA PRO A 95 9.52 14.21 11.84
C PRO A 95 10.74 13.69 11.03
N GLN A 96 11.50 12.72 11.57
CA GLN A 96 12.61 12.09 10.85
C GLN A 96 12.16 10.98 9.87
N SER A 97 10.85 10.69 9.79
CA SER A 97 10.30 9.60 8.98
C SER A 97 9.90 10.02 7.55
N ALA A 98 10.42 11.13 7.02
CA ALA A 98 10.10 11.57 5.65
C ALA A 98 10.49 10.57 4.54
N TYR A 99 11.30 9.54 4.86
CA TYR A 99 11.71 8.47 3.93
C TYR A 99 10.98 7.14 4.18
N LEU A 100 9.93 7.14 4.99
CA LEU A 100 9.35 5.92 5.53
C LEU A 100 8.70 4.98 4.50
N PRO A 101 8.09 5.41 3.36
CA PRO A 101 7.51 4.45 2.41
C PRO A 101 8.51 3.42 1.90
N LEU A 102 9.74 3.85 1.58
CA LEU A 102 10.82 2.95 1.20
C LEU A 102 11.29 2.10 2.38
N ARG A 103 11.33 2.66 3.60
CA ARG A 103 11.74 1.93 4.81
C ARG A 103 10.74 0.86 5.23
N VAL A 104 9.43 1.09 5.03
CA VAL A 104 8.39 0.08 5.26
C VAL A 104 8.58 -1.08 4.30
N ARG A 105 8.85 -0.78 3.04
CA ARG A 105 9.13 -1.80 2.02
C ARG A 105 10.39 -2.61 2.31
N LEU A 106 11.46 -1.94 2.76
CA LEU A 106 12.70 -2.60 3.17
C LEU A 106 12.49 -3.47 4.42
N LEU A 107 11.77 -2.95 5.42
CA LEU A 107 11.45 -3.70 6.62
C LEU A 107 10.63 -4.95 6.30
N PHE A 108 9.62 -4.80 5.44
CA PHE A 108 8.84 -5.92 4.92
C PHE A 108 9.74 -6.99 4.28
N SER A 109 10.64 -6.61 3.36
CA SER A 109 11.50 -7.58 2.68
C SER A 109 12.43 -8.30 3.64
N VAL A 110 13.06 -7.57 4.58
CA VAL A 110 13.99 -8.15 5.56
C VAL A 110 13.26 -9.12 6.48
N LEU A 111 12.10 -8.75 7.01
CA LEU A 111 11.34 -9.61 7.91
C LEU A 111 10.75 -10.82 7.17
N ALA A 112 10.30 -10.65 5.92
CA ALA A 112 9.80 -11.76 5.11
C ALA A 112 10.92 -12.77 4.80
N GLU A 113 12.13 -12.30 4.50
CA GLU A 113 13.29 -13.16 4.30
C GLU A 113 13.65 -13.90 5.59
N TYR A 114 13.66 -13.20 6.73
CA TYR A 114 13.89 -13.81 8.05
C TYR A 114 12.86 -14.88 8.40
N GLN A 115 11.60 -14.70 8.00
CA GLN A 115 10.53 -15.69 8.16
C GLN A 115 10.68 -16.91 7.21
N GLY A 116 11.58 -16.85 6.23
CA GLY A 116 11.88 -17.93 5.30
C GLY A 116 11.11 -17.87 3.97
N PHE A 117 10.50 -16.73 3.62
CA PHE A 117 9.91 -16.55 2.29
C PHE A 117 11.01 -16.43 1.23
N SER A 118 10.79 -17.02 0.05
CA SER A 118 11.78 -16.96 -1.03
C SER A 118 11.91 -15.55 -1.60
N ALA A 119 13.12 -15.19 -2.02
CA ALA A 119 13.41 -13.92 -2.68
C ALA A 119 12.46 -13.66 -3.87
N ASP A 120 12.14 -14.68 -4.65
CA ASP A 120 11.20 -14.56 -5.77
C ASP A 120 9.77 -14.21 -5.33
N THR A 121 9.29 -14.79 -4.21
CA THR A 121 7.96 -14.47 -3.66
C THR A 121 7.90 -13.04 -3.12
N ILE A 122 8.96 -12.62 -2.42
CA ILE A 122 9.09 -11.27 -1.88
C ILE A 122 9.12 -10.26 -3.03
N ALA A 123 9.98 -10.50 -4.02
CA ALA A 123 10.17 -9.60 -5.14
C ALA A 123 8.92 -9.52 -6.05
N TYR A 124 8.17 -10.62 -6.22
CA TYR A 124 6.85 -10.61 -6.84
C TYR A 124 5.88 -9.72 -6.07
N THR A 125 5.74 -9.92 -4.77
CA THR A 125 4.79 -9.17 -3.91
C THR A 125 5.09 -7.67 -3.94
N LEU A 126 6.38 -7.34 -3.97
CA LEU A 126 6.87 -5.98 -4.09
C LEU A 126 6.74 -5.41 -5.52
N SER A 127 6.35 -6.18 -6.53
CA SER A 127 6.39 -5.75 -7.93
C SER A 127 7.78 -5.21 -8.29
N SER A 128 8.81 -6.02 -8.05
CA SER A 128 10.18 -5.69 -8.47
C SER A 128 10.24 -5.38 -9.97
N THR A 129 11.09 -4.42 -10.31
CA THR A 129 11.41 -4.04 -11.69
C THR A 129 12.60 -4.81 -12.25
N ASP A 130 13.23 -5.65 -11.43
CA ASP A 130 14.33 -6.50 -11.87
C ASP A 130 13.86 -7.51 -12.94
N PRO A 131 14.45 -7.50 -14.15
CA PRO A 131 14.03 -8.38 -15.25
C PRO A 131 14.08 -9.87 -14.91
N ALA A 132 15.12 -10.31 -14.16
CA ALA A 132 15.26 -11.72 -13.79
C ALA A 132 14.15 -12.16 -12.83
N THR A 133 13.65 -11.26 -11.99
CA THR A 133 12.49 -11.50 -11.14
C THR A 133 11.20 -11.51 -11.96
N GLN A 134 11.02 -10.56 -12.87
CA GLN A 134 9.79 -10.45 -13.69
C GLN A 134 9.52 -11.69 -14.55
N CYS A 135 10.56 -12.28 -15.16
CA CYS A 135 10.42 -13.51 -15.92
C CYS A 135 9.91 -14.69 -15.06
N ARG A 136 10.22 -14.69 -13.75
CA ARG A 136 9.82 -15.75 -12.82
C ARG A 136 8.41 -15.59 -12.27
N TYR A 137 7.74 -14.45 -12.51
CA TYR A 137 6.38 -14.23 -12.02
C TYR A 137 5.38 -15.26 -12.55
N PHE A 138 5.54 -15.70 -13.80
CA PHE A 138 4.65 -16.68 -14.43
C PHE A 138 4.79 -18.10 -13.88
N VAL A 139 5.89 -18.41 -13.20
CA VAL A 139 6.16 -19.75 -12.64
C VAL A 139 6.00 -19.80 -11.13
N LEU A 140 5.75 -18.66 -10.48
CA LEU A 140 5.51 -18.63 -9.04
C LEU A 140 4.13 -19.21 -8.72
N PRO A 141 4.02 -20.18 -7.80
CA PRO A 141 2.74 -20.70 -7.36
C PRO A 141 1.85 -19.58 -6.81
N THR A 142 0.62 -19.50 -7.31
CA THR A 142 -0.36 -18.47 -6.96
C THR A 142 -0.70 -18.40 -5.46
N GLY A 143 -0.39 -19.43 -4.67
CA GLY A 143 -0.60 -19.42 -3.22
C GLY A 143 0.49 -18.72 -2.40
N ARG A 144 1.72 -18.58 -2.92
CA ARG A 144 2.87 -18.16 -2.09
C ARG A 144 2.83 -16.69 -1.68
N HIS A 145 2.42 -15.81 -2.59
CA HIS A 145 2.31 -14.37 -2.29
C HIS A 145 1.13 -14.08 -1.35
N ARG A 146 0.03 -14.85 -1.44
CA ARG A 146 -1.09 -14.78 -0.49
C ARG A 146 -0.62 -15.14 0.91
N ALA A 147 0.08 -16.28 1.06
CA ALA A 147 0.61 -16.70 2.35
C ALA A 147 1.56 -15.67 2.97
N LEU A 148 2.40 -15.02 2.13
CA LEU A 148 3.27 -13.92 2.56
C LEU A 148 2.47 -12.72 3.08
N MET A 149 1.45 -12.28 2.33
CA MET A 149 0.61 -11.15 2.75
C MET A 149 -0.19 -11.47 4.00
N GLU A 150 -0.76 -12.68 4.12
CA GLU A 150 -1.46 -13.15 5.32
C GLU A 150 -0.55 -13.17 6.55
N TRP A 151 0.65 -13.73 6.42
CA TRP A 151 1.66 -13.69 7.47
C TRP A 151 1.98 -12.26 7.88
N TRP A 152 2.22 -11.37 6.91
CA TRP A 152 2.53 -9.97 7.17
C TRP A 152 1.40 -9.26 7.93
N GLY A 153 0.16 -9.48 7.52
CA GLY A 153 -1.01 -8.93 8.21
C GLY A 153 -1.14 -9.42 9.64
N ASN A 154 -0.86 -10.70 9.89
CA ASN A 154 -0.86 -11.28 11.23
C ASN A 154 0.29 -10.77 12.09
N TYR A 155 1.49 -10.64 11.51
CA TYR A 155 2.65 -10.06 12.17
C TYR A 155 2.37 -8.64 12.65
N LEU A 156 1.76 -7.79 11.81
CA LEU A 156 1.39 -6.43 12.16
C LEU A 156 0.34 -6.35 13.28
N LYS A 157 -0.66 -7.26 13.29
CA LYS A 157 -1.68 -7.34 14.35
C LYS A 157 -1.09 -7.66 15.73
N GLN A 158 0.03 -8.38 15.76
CA GLN A 158 0.72 -8.76 16.99
C GLN A 158 1.62 -7.64 17.52
N GLN A 159 1.87 -6.59 16.73
CA GLN A 159 2.67 -5.47 17.19
C GLN A 159 1.84 -4.60 18.16
N PRO A 160 2.44 -4.11 19.25
CA PRO A 160 1.74 -3.21 20.16
C PRO A 160 1.30 -1.95 19.42
N ALA A 161 0.04 -1.57 19.59
CA ALA A 161 -0.47 -0.32 19.04
C ALA A 161 0.28 0.85 19.68
N ARG A 162 1.14 1.51 18.90
CA ARG A 162 1.72 2.78 19.33
C ARG A 162 0.62 3.83 19.20
N ARG A 163 0.21 4.44 20.32
CA ARG A 163 -0.65 5.63 20.27
C ARG A 163 0.09 6.70 19.47
N ALA A 164 -0.45 7.10 18.33
CA ALA A 164 0.03 8.28 17.63
C ALA A 164 -0.23 9.47 18.55
N THR A 165 0.83 10.06 19.10
CA THR A 165 0.73 11.38 19.73
C THR A 165 0.57 12.37 18.58
N VAL A 166 -0.66 12.85 18.38
CA VAL A 166 -0.89 14.01 17.51
C VAL A 166 -0.18 15.18 18.18
N ALA A 167 0.98 15.57 17.66
CA ALA A 167 1.61 16.82 18.06
C ALA A 167 0.69 17.95 17.58
N THR A 168 -0.04 18.55 18.51
CA THR A 168 -0.72 19.82 18.28
C THR A 168 0.37 20.87 18.03
N TYR A 169 0.42 21.41 16.83
CA TYR A 169 1.18 22.61 16.55
C TYR A 169 0.26 23.80 16.81
N ASP A 170 0.57 24.56 17.87
CA ASP A 170 0.03 25.91 18.12
C ASP A 170 0.66 26.94 17.15
#